data_AF-A0A2V3XX76-F1
#
_entry.id   AF-A0A2V3XX76-F1
#
_cell.length_a   1.000
_cell.length_b   1.000
_cell.length_c   1.000
_cell.angle_alpha   90.00
_cell.angle_beta   90.00
_cell.angle_gamma   90.00
#
_symmetry.space_group_name_H-M   'P 1'
#
loop_
_entity.id
_entity.type
_entity.pdbx_description
1 polymer ?
#
loop_
_entity_poly.entity_id
_entity_poly.type
_entity_poly.pdbx_seq_one_letter_code
_entity_poly.pdbx_strand_id
1 'polypeptide(L)' 'MKQYKIMLPGVAEAKEFVAAATKCDFDIDVYYNRVTIDAKSILGVLSLDLTKALTVEFNGENVEFETYLLEKAPSRIHAA' A
#
# COMPACT_ATOMS: atom_id res chain seq x y z
N MET A 1 -0.77 4.43 15.23
CA MET A 1 -1.09 4.60 13.81
C MET A 1 0.20 4.86 13.05
N LYS A 2 0.65 3.87 12.29
CA LYS A 2 1.82 3.98 11.41
C LYS A 2 1.33 4.34 10.00
N GLN A 3 2.08 5.18 9.30
CA GLN A 3 1.76 5.59 7.93
C GLN A 3 2.99 5.49 7.04
N TYR A 4 2.79 4.95 5.83
CA TYR A 4 3.82 4.82 4.81
C TYR A 4 3.28 5.31 3.47
N LYS A 5 4.13 5.94 2.66
CA LYS A 5 3.80 6.23 1.26
C LYS A 5 4.46 5.20 0.38
N ILE A 6 3.74 4.69 -0.62
CA ILE A 6 4.24 3.70 -1.57
C ILE A 6 3.85 4.02 -3.01
N MET A 7 4.56 3.41 -3.97
CA MET A 7 4.21 3.34 -5.38
C MET A 7 3.99 1.89 -5.80
N LEU A 8 2.93 1.65 -6.58
CA LEU A 8 2.58 0.33 -7.12
C LEU A 8 2.45 0.46 -8.65
N PRO A 9 3.54 0.47 -9.43
CA PRO A 9 3.55 0.86 -10.84
C PRO A 9 2.75 -0.07 -11.78
N GLY A 10 2.20 -1.18 -11.29
CA GLY A 10 1.42 -2.09 -12.09
C GLY A 10 0.66 -3.13 -11.27
N VAL A 11 -0.04 -4.01 -12.02
CA VAL A 11 -0.86 -5.09 -11.47
C VAL A 11 -0.02 -6.11 -10.71
N ALA A 12 1.23 -6.34 -11.12
CA ALA A 12 2.12 -7.28 -10.43
C ALA A 12 2.45 -6.80 -9.01
N GLU A 13 2.83 -5.53 -8.87
CA GLU A 13 3.17 -4.91 -7.60
C GLU A 13 1.93 -4.76 -6.71
N ALA A 14 0.76 -4.49 -7.30
CA ALA A 14 -0.50 -4.49 -6.57
C ALA A 14 -0.82 -5.88 -5.98
N LYS A 15 -0.59 -6.96 -6.74
CA LYS A 15 -0.77 -8.33 -6.25
C LYS A 15 0.22 -8.68 -5.14
N GLU A 16 1.48 -8.30 -5.29
CA GLU A 16 2.51 -8.48 -4.26
C GLU A 16 2.16 -7.72 -2.98
N PHE A 17 1.70 -6.47 -3.10
CA PHE A 17 1.26 -5.65 -1.98
C PHE A 17 0.09 -6.30 -1.23
N VAL A 18 -0.95 -6.75 -1.94
CA VAL A 18 -2.11 -7.41 -1.33
C VAL A 18 -1.68 -8.72 -0.65
N ALA A 19 -0.79 -9.50 -1.28
CA ALA A 19 -0.27 -10.73 -0.69
C ALA A 19 0.53 -10.47 0.59
N ALA A 20 1.33 -9.39 0.62
CA ALA A 20 2.05 -8.97 1.82
C ALA A 20 1.08 -8.50 2.93
N ALA A 21 0.11 -7.65 2.59
CA ALA A 21 -0.91 -7.16 3.53
C ALA A 21 -1.77 -8.30 4.10
N THR A 22 -2.10 -9.31 3.30
CA THR A 22 -2.91 -10.47 3.72
C THR A 22 -2.22 -11.33 4.79
N LYS A 23 -0.88 -11.29 4.88
CA LYS A 23 -0.13 -12.00 5.93
C LYS A 23 -0.21 -11.31 7.30
N CYS A 24 -0.63 -10.05 7.34
CA CYS A 24 -0.82 -9.31 8.58
C CYS A 24 -2.17 -9.67 9.21
N ASP A 25 -2.18 -9.85 10.53
CA ASP A 25 -3.35 -10.18 11.35
C ASP A 25 -4.13 -8.94 11.85
N PHE A 26 -3.74 -7.75 11.40
CA PHE A 26 -4.38 -6.47 11.69
C PHE A 26 -4.98 -5.81 10.44
N ASP A 27 -5.85 -4.84 10.63
CA ASP A 27 -6.46 -4.07 9.55
C ASP A 27 -5.46 -3.10 8.93
N ILE A 28 -5.46 -3.03 7.60
CA ILE A 28 -4.57 -2.18 6.82
C ILE A 28 -5.41 -1.44 5.79
N ASP A 29 -5.37 -0.12 5.87
CA ASP A 29 -6.01 0.77 4.94
C ASP A 29 -5.01 1.25 3.90
N VAL A 30 -5.44 1.36 2.65
CA VAL A 30 -4.71 2.03 1.58
C VAL A 30 -5.60 3.06 0.92
N TYR A 31 -5.08 4.27 0.72
CA TYR A 31 -5.88 5.37 0.22
C TYR A 31 -5.09 6.40 -0.58
N TYR A 32 -5.83 7.12 -1.42
CA TYR A 32 -5.41 8.36 -2.07
C TYR A 32 -6.60 9.32 -2.10
N ASN A 33 -6.37 10.59 -1.75
CA ASN A 33 -7.42 11.59 -1.57
C ASN A 33 -8.51 11.16 -0.58
N ARG A 34 -9.76 10.96 -1.06
CA ARG A 34 -10.94 10.64 -0.23
C ARG A 34 -11.36 9.18 -0.33
N VAL A 35 -10.62 8.35 -1.07
CA VAL A 35 -10.96 6.94 -1.30
C VAL A 35 -10.08 6.06 -0.45
N THR A 36 -10.68 5.40 0.55
CA THR A 36 -10.02 4.43 1.42
C THR A 36 -10.49 3.02 1.11
N ILE A 37 -9.56 2.09 1.02
CA ILE A 37 -9.76 0.71 0.62
C ILE A 37 -9.04 -0.20 1.60
N ASP A 38 -9.64 -1.35 1.89
CA ASP A 38 -8.97 -2.46 2.57
C ASP A 38 -7.80 -2.98 1.71
N ALA A 39 -6.57 -2.90 2.23
CA ALA A 39 -5.35 -3.28 1.53
C ALA A 39 -5.24 -4.78 1.22
N LYS A 40 -6.10 -5.62 1.81
CA LYS A 40 -6.22 -7.05 1.54
C LYS A 40 -7.20 -7.35 0.40
N SER A 41 -7.93 -6.34 -0.09
CA SER A 41 -8.86 -6.47 -1.22
C SER A 41 -8.19 -6.16 -2.56
N ILE A 42 -7.81 -7.19 -3.33
CA ILE A 42 -7.20 -6.99 -4.65
C ILE A 42 -8.09 -6.19 -5.61
N LEU A 43 -9.41 -6.40 -5.59
CA LEU A 43 -10.35 -5.64 -6.41
C LEU A 43 -10.36 -4.17 -5.99
N GLY A 44 -10.33 -3.90 -4.68
CA GLY A 44 -10.24 -2.54 -4.15
C GLY A 44 -8.93 -1.87 -4.54
N VAL A 45 -7.79 -2.52 -4.34
CA VAL A 45 -6.47 -1.95 -4.66
C VAL A 45 -6.35 -1.63 -6.14
N LEU A 46 -6.82 -2.52 -7.03
CA LEU A 46 -6.82 -2.27 -8.47
C LEU A 46 -7.82 -1.19 -8.92
N SER A 47 -8.75 -0.77 -8.05
CA SER A 47 -9.65 0.35 -8.32
C SER A 47 -9.01 1.72 -8.04
N LEU A 48 -7.87 1.76 -7.35
CA LEU A 48 -7.13 2.99 -7.06
C LEU A 48 -6.33 3.46 -8.28
N ASP A 49 -6.02 4.76 -8.31
CA ASP A 49 -5.07 5.31 -9.28
C ASP A 49 -3.63 4.93 -8.88
N LEU A 50 -3.17 3.79 -9.42
CA LEU A 50 -1.84 3.23 -9.17
C LEU A 50 -0.69 4.10 -9.73
N THR A 51 -1.00 5.14 -10.52
CA THR A 51 0.00 6.11 -10.99
C THR A 51 0.37 7.14 -9.91
N LYS A 52 -0.36 7.16 -8.79
CA LYS A 52 -0.16 8.09 -7.68
C LYS A 52 0.50 7.39 -6.49
N ALA A 53 1.19 8.19 -5.68
CA ALA A 53 1.66 7.74 -4.38
C ALA A 53 0.46 7.46 -3.48
N LEU A 54 0.36 6.23 -3.01
CA LEU A 54 -0.70 5.78 -2.10
C LEU A 54 -0.19 5.89 -0.66
N THR A 55 -1.10 6.18 0.27
CA THR A 55 -0.82 6.09 1.69
C THR A 55 -1.34 4.77 2.22
N VAL A 56 -0.49 4.06 2.96
CA VAL A 56 -0.82 2.85 3.70
C VAL A 56 -0.82 3.18 5.18
N GLU A 57 -1.89 2.81 5.88
CA GLU A 57 -2.10 3.11 7.29
C GLU A 57 -2.59 1.88 8.04
N PHE A 58 -2.05 1.66 9.24
CA PHE A 58 -2.45 0.55 10.09
C PHE A 58 -2.06 0.76 11.56
N ASN A 59 -2.67 -0.05 12.43
CA ASN A 59 -2.34 -0.17 13.85
C ASN A 59 -1.95 -1.62 14.16
N GLY A 60 -0.66 -1.92 14.00
CA GLY A 60 -0.08 -3.24 14.23
C GLY A 60 1.45 -3.22 14.08
N GLU A 61 2.09 -4.34 14.38
CA GLU A 61 3.55 -4.50 14.25
C GLU A 61 3.86 -5.68 13.33
N ASN A 62 4.57 -5.41 12.24
CA ASN A 62 5.09 -6.45 11.37
C ASN A 62 6.34 -5.91 10.66
N VAL A 63 7.51 -6.30 11.13
CA VAL A 63 8.79 -5.78 10.64
C VAL A 63 8.97 -6.07 9.15
N GLU A 64 8.60 -7.26 8.69
CA GLU A 64 8.72 -7.63 7.28
C GLU A 64 7.85 -6.75 6.38
N PHE A 65 6.60 -6.50 6.79
CA PHE A 65 5.69 -5.64 6.07
C PHE A 65 6.17 -4.18 6.08
N GLU A 66 6.63 -3.67 7.22
CA GLU A 66 7.18 -2.32 7.34
C GLU A 66 8.43 -2.13 6.45
N THR A 67 9.33 -3.12 6.40
CA THR A 67 10.48 -3.10 5.47
C THR A 67 10.02 -3.11 4.01
N TYR A 68 9.07 -3.97 3.66
CA TYR A 68 8.50 -4.02 2.31
C TYR A 68 7.91 -2.66 1.89
N LEU A 69 7.19 -1.97 2.78
CA LEU A 69 6.62 -0.65 2.50
C LEU A 69 7.72 0.40 2.28
N LEU A 70 8.82 0.34 3.02
CA LEU A 70 9.96 1.24 2.83
C LEU A 70 10.66 1.01 1.47
N GLU A 71 10.77 -0.24 1.03
CA GLU A 71 11.31 -0.58 -0.30
C GLU A 71 10.43 -0.05 -1.44
N LYS A 72 9.11 0.01 -1.24
CA LYS A 72 8.14 0.55 -2.20
C LYS A 72 7.95 2.07 -2.09
N ALA A 73 8.77 2.77 -1.30
CA ALA A 73 8.66 4.22 -1.13
C ALA A 73 8.76 4.97 -2.49
N PRO A 74 8.02 6.10 -2.67
CA PRO A 74 8.09 6.88 -3.90
C PRO A 74 9.51 7.40 -4.15
N SER A 75 10.06 7.07 -5.32
CA SER A 75 11.29 7.69 -5.80
C SER A 75 11.02 9.15 -6.21
N ARG A 76 12.03 10.04 -6.10
CA ARG A 76 11.93 11.48 -6.44
C ARG A 76 11.41 11.77 -7.86
N ILE A 77 11.40 10.78 -8.76
CA ILE A 77 10.98 10.92 -10.15
C ILE A 77 9.45 10.90 -10.29
N HIS A 78 8.72 10.29 -9.34
CA HIS A 78 7.27 10.08 -9.44
C HIS A 78 6.44 11.03 -8.54
N ALA A 79 7.09 12.08 -8.00
CA ALA A 79 6.48 13.02 -7.06
C ALA A 79 5.89 14.30 -7.73
N ALA A 80 5.70 14.29 -9.05
CA ALA A 80 5.19 15.42 -9.83
C ALA A 80 3.67 15.34 -10.08
#